data_AF-A0A5R2MTI7-F1
#
_entry.id   AF-A0A5R2MTI7-F1
#
_cell.length_a   1.000
_cell.length_b   1.000
_cell.length_c   1.000
_cell.angle_alpha   90.00
_cell.angle_beta   90.00
_cell.angle_gamma   90.00
#
_symmetry.space_group_name_H-M   'P 1'
#
loop_
_entity.id
_entity.type
_entity.pdbx_description
1 polymer ?
#
loop_
_entity_poly.entity_id
_entity_poly.type
_entity_poly.pdbx_seq_one_letter_code
_entity_poly.pdbx_strand_id
1 'polypeptide(L)'
;LWFHVDGCIGALIAIAPDNKHRVAGVEWADSIALDPHKWLHAPFEVGCALVRDAAAHRRTFAVTPEYLESTPRGLASGEWLHDYGLQTSRGFRALKVW
;
A
#
# COMPACT_ATOMS: atom_id res chain seq x y z
N LEU A 1 -16.54 -9.25 9.93
CA LEU A 1 -16.43 -9.24 8.44
C LEU A 1 -15.31 -8.27 8.09
N TRP A 2 -14.52 -8.57 7.07
CA TRP A 2 -13.52 -7.62 6.56
C TRP A 2 -14.22 -6.58 5.68
N PHE A 3 -14.01 -5.29 5.97
CA PHE A 3 -14.56 -4.18 5.19
C PHE A 3 -13.49 -3.58 4.28
N HIS A 4 -13.51 -3.95 3.00
CA HIS A 4 -12.64 -3.38 1.98
C HIS A 4 -13.36 -2.28 1.21
N VAL A 5 -12.68 -1.14 0.98
CA VAL A 5 -13.14 -0.08 0.08
C VAL A 5 -12.30 -0.07 -1.19
N ASP A 6 -12.94 -0.33 -2.32
CA ASP A 6 -12.35 0.02 -3.62
C ASP A 6 -12.50 1.54 -3.82
N GLY A 7 -11.42 2.25 -3.52
CA GLY A 7 -11.30 3.69 -3.66
C GLY A 7 -10.40 4.11 -4.81
N CYS A 8 -10.20 3.27 -5.83
CA CYS A 8 -9.23 3.50 -6.92
C CYS A 8 -9.27 4.92 -7.48
N ILE A 9 -10.45 5.50 -7.62
CA ILE A 9 -10.66 6.91 -7.98
C ILE A 9 -11.04 7.72 -6.73
N GLY A 10 -12.10 7.30 -6.04
CA GLY A 10 -12.78 8.11 -5.02
C GLY A 10 -12.04 8.32 -3.70
N ALA A 11 -11.12 7.44 -3.29
CA ALA A 11 -10.50 7.54 -1.96
C ALA A 11 -9.75 8.86 -1.73
N LEU A 12 -9.19 9.44 -2.80
CA LEU A 12 -8.47 10.71 -2.73
C LEU A 12 -9.39 11.90 -2.42
N ILE A 13 -10.72 11.76 -2.54
CA ILE A 13 -11.66 12.78 -2.06
C ILE A 13 -11.50 13.00 -0.55
N ALA A 14 -11.02 12.01 0.20
CA ALA A 14 -10.80 12.12 1.65
C ALA A 14 -9.83 13.26 2.01
N ILE A 15 -8.92 13.64 1.11
CA ILE A 15 -7.97 14.74 1.29
C ILE A 15 -8.43 16.06 0.65
N ALA A 16 -9.60 16.10 0.02
CA ALA A 16 -10.19 17.31 -0.55
C ALA A 16 -11.15 17.96 0.47
N PRO A 17 -10.79 19.07 1.15
CA PRO A 17 -11.51 19.58 2.32
C PRO A 17 -13.01 19.79 2.11
N ASP A 18 -13.40 20.38 0.98
CA ASP A 18 -14.80 20.69 0.65
C ASP A 18 -15.61 19.45 0.27
N ASN A 19 -14.94 18.37 -0.13
CA ASN A 19 -15.57 17.17 -0.67
C ASN A 19 -15.40 15.92 0.19
N LYS A 20 -14.56 15.95 1.25
CA LYS A 20 -14.24 14.78 2.09
C LYS A 20 -15.48 14.06 2.64
N HIS A 21 -16.56 14.80 2.88
CA HIS A 21 -17.83 14.27 3.37
C HIS A 21 -18.45 13.23 2.42
N ARG A 22 -18.13 13.27 1.12
CA ARG A 22 -18.63 12.34 0.09
C ARG A 22 -18.07 10.92 0.24
N VAL A 23 -17.00 10.76 1.02
CA VAL A 23 -16.36 9.47 1.31
C VAL A 23 -16.30 9.19 2.82
N ALA A 24 -17.20 9.81 3.60
CA ALA A 24 -17.33 9.51 5.03
C ALA A 24 -17.55 8.00 5.26
N GLY A 25 -16.92 7.45 6.28
CA GLY A 25 -16.93 6.02 6.58
C GLY A 25 -15.77 5.24 5.96
N VAL A 26 -15.00 5.82 5.02
CA VAL A 26 -13.77 5.19 4.49
C VAL A 26 -12.75 4.93 5.61
N GLU A 27 -12.76 5.75 6.66
CA GLU A 27 -11.96 5.60 7.87
C GLU A 27 -12.35 4.39 8.74
N TRP A 28 -13.43 3.67 8.41
CA TRP A 28 -13.79 2.39 9.04
C TRP A 28 -13.29 1.18 8.25
N ALA A 29 -12.74 1.37 7.05
CA ALA A 29 -12.25 0.28 6.21
C ALA A 29 -11.06 -0.45 6.84
N ASP A 30 -11.03 -1.77 6.72
CA ASP A 30 -9.87 -2.60 7.08
C ASP A 30 -8.77 -2.51 6.01
N SER A 31 -9.17 -2.30 4.75
CA SER A 31 -8.25 -1.92 3.67
C SER A 31 -8.90 -1.05 2.60
N ILE A 32 -8.06 -0.29 1.91
CA ILE A 32 -8.44 0.61 0.82
C ILE A 32 -7.52 0.37 -0.37
N ALA A 33 -8.09 0.21 -1.57
CA ALA A 33 -7.34 0.33 -2.82
C ALA A 33 -7.46 1.77 -3.35
N LEU A 34 -6.37 2.34 -3.85
CA LEU A 34 -6.36 3.65 -4.52
C LEU A 34 -5.34 3.67 -5.66
N ASP A 35 -5.63 4.35 -6.77
CA ASP A 35 -4.75 4.40 -7.93
C ASP A 35 -4.24 5.82 -8.18
N PRO A 36 -2.98 6.13 -7.82
CA PRO A 36 -2.36 7.41 -8.19
C PRO A 36 -2.36 7.67 -9.69
N HIS A 37 -2.37 6.62 -10.53
CA HIS A 37 -2.44 6.78 -11.98
C HIS A 37 -3.80 7.27 -12.51
N LYS A 38 -4.81 7.38 -11.64
CA LYS A 38 -6.11 7.95 -11.99
C LYS A 38 -6.12 9.44 -11.65
N TRP A 39 -6.52 9.81 -10.43
CA TRP A 39 -6.72 11.22 -10.05
C TRP A 39 -5.48 11.96 -9.54
N LEU A 40 -4.32 11.31 -9.39
CA LEU A 40 -3.05 12.00 -9.10
C LEU A 40 -2.18 12.18 -10.34
N HIS A 41 -2.68 11.83 -11.53
CA HIS A 41 -1.95 11.99 -12.79
C HIS A 41 -0.56 11.33 -12.83
N ALA A 42 -0.31 10.32 -11.98
CA ALA A 42 0.93 9.57 -12.04
C ALA A 42 0.94 8.69 -13.32
N PRO A 43 2.07 8.55 -14.02
CA PRO A 43 2.14 7.67 -15.19
C PRO A 43 1.76 6.22 -14.82
N PHE A 44 1.10 5.49 -15.73
CA PHE A 44 0.87 4.06 -15.56
C PHE A 44 2.18 3.26 -15.42
N GLU A 45 2.24 2.15 -14.67
CA GLU A 45 1.25 1.65 -13.71
C GLU A 45 1.60 2.10 -12.28
N VAL A 46 0.60 2.50 -11.48
CA VAL A 46 0.78 2.62 -10.02
C VAL A 46 -0.55 2.53 -9.28
N GLY A 47 -0.65 1.56 -8.40
CA GLY A 47 -1.75 1.40 -7.45
C GLY A 47 -1.18 1.24 -6.04
N CYS A 48 -2.00 1.55 -5.04
CA CYS A 48 -1.66 1.44 -3.63
C CYS A 48 -2.76 0.68 -2.90
N ALA A 49 -2.35 -0.23 -2.00
CA ALA A 49 -3.21 -0.86 -1.04
C ALA A 49 -2.83 -0.35 0.35
N LEU A 50 -3.76 0.29 1.04
CA LEU A 50 -3.64 0.67 2.44
C LEU A 50 -4.32 -0.41 3.27
N VAL A 51 -3.63 -0.95 4.27
CA VAL A 51 -4.16 -1.98 5.18
C VAL A 51 -4.01 -1.48 6.61
N ARG A 52 -5.10 -1.49 7.37
CA ARG A 52 -5.15 -0.94 8.74
C ARG A 52 -4.25 -1.71 9.70
N ASP A 53 -4.31 -3.04 9.65
CA ASP A 53 -3.48 -3.91 10.49
C ASP A 53 -2.20 -4.30 9.74
N ALA A 54 -1.12 -3.59 10.04
CA ALA A 54 0.20 -3.85 9.47
C ALA A 54 0.72 -5.27 9.79
N ALA A 55 0.40 -5.79 10.98
CA ALA A 55 0.86 -7.11 11.40
C ALA A 55 0.09 -8.21 10.66
N ALA A 56 -1.22 -8.06 10.46
CA ALA A 56 -2.00 -8.96 9.60
C ALA A 56 -1.53 -8.93 8.15
N HIS A 57 -1.26 -7.73 7.60
CA HIS A 57 -0.72 -7.58 6.25
C HIS A 57 0.62 -8.33 6.10
N ARG A 58 1.58 -8.05 6.99
CA ARG A 58 2.90 -8.71 6.97
C ARG A 58 2.79 -10.23 7.14
N ARG A 59 2.04 -10.72 8.12
CA ARG A 59 1.88 -12.17 8.36
C ARG A 59 1.28 -12.93 7.18
N THR A 60 0.55 -12.24 6.30
CA THR A 60 -0.07 -12.86 5.12
C THR A 60 0.96 -13.16 4.02
N PHE A 61 2.00 -12.33 3.87
CA PHE A 61 2.94 -12.42 2.74
C PHE A 61 4.39 -12.68 3.14
N ALA A 62 4.78 -12.43 4.39
CA ALA A 62 6.16 -12.56 4.84
C ALA A 62 6.65 -14.01 4.72
N VAL A 63 7.63 -14.21 3.83
CA VAL A 63 8.36 -15.47 3.64
C VAL A 63 9.82 -15.11 3.48
N THR A 64 10.67 -15.60 4.38
CA THR A 64 12.11 -15.32 4.36
C THR A 64 12.87 -16.56 3.87
N PRO A 65 13.24 -16.64 2.58
CA PRO A 65 14.17 -17.65 2.11
C PRO A 65 15.58 -17.37 2.62
N GLU A 66 16.43 -18.39 2.70
CA GLU A 66 17.82 -18.32 3.21
C GLU A 66 18.65 -17.21 2.54
N TYR A 67 18.47 -16.99 1.24
CA TYR A 67 19.21 -15.96 0.49
C TYR A 67 18.73 -14.51 0.74
N LEU A 68 17.67 -14.31 1.52
CA LEU A 68 17.14 -13.00 1.94
C LEU A 68 17.18 -12.82 3.46
N GLU A 69 18.01 -13.59 4.16
CA GLU A 69 18.20 -13.41 5.60
C GLU A 69 18.67 -11.99 5.94
N SER A 70 18.06 -11.43 6.98
CA SER A 70 18.42 -10.11 7.48
C SER A 70 19.77 -10.15 8.19
N THR A 71 20.58 -9.13 7.98
CA THR A 71 21.89 -8.97 8.62
C THR A 71 21.85 -7.89 9.69
N PRO A 72 22.71 -7.92 10.72
CA PRO A 72 22.74 -6.87 11.75
C PRO A 72 23.12 -5.47 11.25
N ARG A 73 23.66 -5.36 10.02
CA ARG A 73 24.08 -4.10 9.38
C ARG A 73 24.05 -4.21 7.86
N GLY A 74 23.99 -3.06 7.18
CA GLY A 74 24.05 -2.96 5.72
C GLY A 74 22.67 -2.93 5.07
N LEU A 75 22.60 -3.19 3.77
CA LEU A 75 21.33 -3.10 3.02
C LEU A 75 20.27 -4.11 3.48
N ALA A 76 20.70 -5.25 4.04
CA ALA A 76 19.82 -6.31 4.54
C ALA A 76 19.45 -6.15 6.03
N SER A 77 19.74 -5.02 6.67
CA SER A 77 19.33 -4.77 8.07
C SER A 77 17.99 -4.07 8.21
N GLY A 78 17.36 -3.67 7.10
CA GLY A 78 16.06 -3.02 7.09
C GLY A 78 14.89 -4.00 6.97
N GLU A 79 13.67 -3.49 7.11
CA GLU A 79 12.47 -4.26 6.80
C GLU A 79 12.37 -4.55 5.30
N TRP A 80 12.12 -5.81 4.97
CA TRP A 80 11.90 -6.21 3.60
C TRP A 80 10.51 -5.79 3.12
N LEU A 81 10.46 -4.89 2.14
CA LEU A 81 9.19 -4.43 1.59
C LEU A 81 8.46 -5.51 0.76
N HIS A 82 9.11 -6.62 0.42
CA HIS A 82 8.45 -7.76 -0.24
C HIS A 82 7.57 -8.58 0.72
N ASP A 83 7.71 -8.41 2.03
CA ASP A 83 6.86 -9.05 3.04
C ASP A 83 5.41 -8.52 3.07
N TYR A 84 5.08 -7.58 2.18
CA TYR A 84 3.77 -6.92 2.07
C TYR A 84 3.11 -7.16 0.70
N GLY A 85 3.50 -8.21 -0.01
CA GLY A 85 2.85 -8.56 -1.28
C GLY A 85 3.43 -9.80 -1.94
N LEU A 86 2.92 -10.12 -3.12
CA LEU A 86 3.29 -11.34 -3.84
C LEU A 86 4.65 -11.26 -4.55
N GLN A 87 5.18 -10.05 -4.75
CA GLN A 87 6.39 -9.83 -5.55
C GLN A 87 7.62 -9.64 -4.65
N THR A 88 8.59 -10.55 -4.75
CA THR A 88 9.92 -10.39 -4.15
C THR A 88 10.68 -9.22 -4.79
N SER A 89 10.80 -9.24 -6.12
CA SER A 89 11.47 -8.19 -6.90
C SER A 89 10.42 -7.32 -7.60
N ARG A 90 10.57 -6.00 -7.50
CA ARG A 90 9.69 -5.02 -8.15
C ARG A 90 10.41 -3.71 -8.42
N GLY A 91 9.93 -2.96 -9.42
CA GLY A 91 10.44 -1.62 -9.72
C GLY A 91 10.12 -0.59 -8.63
N PHE A 92 10.84 0.53 -8.62
CA PHE A 92 10.66 1.62 -7.66
C PHE A 92 9.44 2.50 -8.03
N ARG A 93 8.23 1.91 -7.99
CA ARG A 93 6.97 2.59 -8.38
C ARG A 93 6.64 3.80 -7.49
N ALA A 94 7.17 3.85 -6.26
CA ALA A 94 6.94 4.97 -5.35
C ALA A 94 7.67 6.25 -5.77
N LEU A 95 8.75 6.17 -6.56
CA LEU A 95 9.52 7.35 -6.99
C LEU A 95 8.69 8.35 -7.81
N LYS A 96 7.74 7.87 -8.62
CA LYS A 96 6.86 8.74 -9.42
C LYS A 96 5.64 9.26 -8.66
N VAL A 97 5.47 8.84 -7.40
CA VAL A 97 4.41 9.31 -6.50
C VAL A 97 4.93 10.32 -5.50
N TRP A 98 6.21 10.20 -5.09
CA TRP A 98 6.93 11.18 -4.27
C TRP A 98 7.14 12.50 -5.01
#